data_AF-A0A379VVQ9-F1
#
_entry.id   AF-A0A379VVQ9-F1
#
_cell.length_a   1.000
_cell.length_b   1.000
_cell.length_c   1.000
_cell.angle_alpha   90.00
_cell.angle_beta   90.00
_cell.angle_gamma   90.00
#
_symmetry.space_group_name_H-M   'P 1'
#
loop_
_entity.id
_entity.type
_entity.pdbx_description
1 polymer ?
#
loop_
_entity_poly.entity_id
_entity_poly.type
_entity_poly.pdbx_seq_one_letter_code
_entity_poly.pdbx_strand_id
1 'polypeptide(L)'
;MRASQRKLAVIAAAIPAAGRTTLEGKCLVNGVPLLETEFASDPKTPIVSSRIAEIVALQSEIPVYEVFLQDVRRGGLSALLTAYAAEGEGIIVVDAVEERDLTLIAQAACEQPSMPLLVGAAGLANALPVELFMQDRQRLPVLVVAGSMSEATRRQVDNALCRGRAEVVDIDAARMVSDSAEQEIASVVEQACALLSQHRHTILRTSRRAEDRQLIDALCEKFAMSRQQLGERLSQRLGVVTLNIIEQARIGGLFLTGGDIATAVAGALGAEGYRIQSEVAPCIPCGTFVNSEIDDLPVITKAGGFGSDSTLCDALYYIEEMYCGD
;
A
#
# COMPACT_ATOMS: atom_id res chain seq x y z
N MET A 1 -7.44 27.27 -3.07
CA MET A 1 -8.60 27.49 -2.17
C MET A 1 -9.92 27.14 -2.85
N ARG A 2 -10.32 27.80 -3.95
CA ARG A 2 -11.59 27.51 -4.65
C ARG A 2 -11.77 26.04 -5.07
N ALA A 3 -10.77 25.44 -5.71
CA ALA A 3 -10.84 24.04 -6.15
C ALA A 3 -10.96 23.04 -4.99
N SER A 4 -10.33 23.33 -3.84
CA SER A 4 -10.40 22.51 -2.64
C SER A 4 -11.56 22.89 -1.71
N GLN A 5 -12.38 23.88 -2.10
CA GLN A 5 -13.49 24.44 -1.32
C GLN A 5 -13.11 24.82 0.13
N ARG A 6 -11.85 25.25 0.35
CA ARG A 6 -11.36 25.68 1.67
C ARG A 6 -11.42 27.19 1.80
N LYS A 7 -11.99 27.67 2.91
CA LYS A 7 -12.07 29.11 3.25
C LYS A 7 -10.72 29.69 3.66
N LEU A 8 -9.89 28.91 4.34
CA LEU A 8 -8.58 29.36 4.81
C LEU A 8 -7.45 28.64 4.08
N ALA A 9 -6.34 29.35 3.90
CA ALA A 9 -5.04 28.78 3.58
C ALA A 9 -4.03 29.16 4.66
N VAL A 10 -3.22 28.20 5.11
CA VAL A 10 -2.13 28.44 6.06
C VAL A 10 -0.81 28.31 5.33
N ILE A 11 -0.03 29.39 5.32
CA ILE A 11 1.31 29.46 4.75
C ILE A 11 2.34 29.31 5.86
N ALA A 12 3.08 28.20 5.85
CA ALA A 12 4.29 28.01 6.67
C ALA A 12 5.46 27.65 5.74
N ALA A 13 6.26 28.65 5.39
CA ALA A 13 7.31 28.54 4.38
C ALA A 13 8.66 28.04 4.91
N ALA A 14 8.82 27.97 6.25
CA ALA A 14 10.08 27.64 6.88
C ALA A 14 10.56 26.22 6.57
N ILE A 15 11.88 26.06 6.48
CA ILE A 15 12.61 24.80 6.50
C ILE A 15 13.83 25.02 7.41
N PRO A 16 13.65 24.97 8.75
CA PRO A 16 14.70 25.29 9.71
C PRO A 16 16.00 24.49 9.49
N ALA A 17 15.89 23.19 9.19
CA ALA A 17 17.04 22.34 8.85
C ALA A 17 17.86 22.83 7.64
N ALA A 18 17.23 23.56 6.71
CA ALA A 18 17.90 24.19 5.58
C ALA A 18 18.28 25.65 5.85
N GLY A 19 18.14 26.14 7.09
CA GLY A 19 18.40 27.54 7.45
C GLY A 19 17.34 28.53 6.95
N ARG A 20 16.15 28.08 6.54
CA ARG A 20 15.06 28.95 6.11
C ARG A 20 14.06 29.09 7.24
N THR A 21 13.86 30.30 7.75
CA THR A 21 12.94 30.57 8.86
C THR A 21 11.96 31.68 8.51
N THR A 22 10.85 31.75 9.24
CA THR A 22 9.90 32.85 9.15
C THR A 22 9.76 33.49 10.52
N LEU A 23 10.08 34.78 10.62
CA LEU A 23 10.04 35.55 11.85
C LEU A 23 9.46 36.93 11.57
N GLU A 24 8.46 37.33 12.35
CA GLU A 24 7.71 38.58 12.17
C GLU A 24 7.13 38.73 10.75
N GLY A 25 6.68 37.61 10.17
CA GLY A 25 6.15 37.52 8.79
C GLY A 25 7.20 37.60 7.69
N LYS A 26 8.49 37.71 8.04
CA LYS A 26 9.60 37.79 7.09
C LYS A 26 10.27 36.43 6.92
N CYS A 27 10.52 36.03 5.68
CA CYS A 27 11.38 34.90 5.36
C CYS A 27 12.85 35.30 5.52
N LEU A 28 13.61 34.49 6.24
CA LEU A 28 15.05 34.65 6.41
C LEU A 28 15.79 33.41 5.88
N VAL A 29 16.96 33.64 5.30
CA VAL A 29 17.91 32.61 4.88
C VAL A 29 19.16 32.75 5.73
N ASN A 30 19.45 31.76 6.56
CA ASN A 30 20.55 31.76 7.53
C ASN A 30 20.56 33.01 8.43
N GLY A 31 19.37 33.50 8.81
CA GLY A 31 19.18 34.69 9.64
C GLY A 31 19.24 36.03 8.88
N VAL A 32 19.49 36.03 7.57
CA VAL A 32 19.47 37.23 6.72
C VAL A 32 18.11 37.36 6.03
N PRO A 33 17.44 38.53 6.02
CA PRO A 33 16.19 38.73 5.28
C PRO A 33 16.32 38.32 3.82
N LEU A 34 15.33 37.62 3.26
CA LEU A 34 15.36 37.05 1.91
C LEU A 34 15.75 38.06 0.81
N LEU A 35 15.29 39.32 0.92
CA LEU A 35 15.59 40.40 -0.03
C LEU A 35 17.07 40.82 -0.02
N GLU A 36 17.81 40.48 1.03
CA GLU A 36 19.24 40.81 1.19
C GLU A 36 20.16 39.63 0.80
N THR A 37 19.62 38.58 0.20
CA THR A 37 20.34 37.36 -0.20
C THR A 37 20.47 37.28 -1.73
N GLU A 38 21.24 36.30 -2.25
CA GLU A 38 21.35 36.11 -3.71
C GLU A 38 19.98 35.86 -4.41
N PHE A 39 18.99 35.33 -3.67
CA PHE A 39 17.66 35.02 -4.20
C PHE A 39 16.87 36.27 -4.63
N ALA A 40 17.19 37.45 -4.10
CA ALA A 40 16.58 38.70 -4.55
C ALA A 40 16.93 39.04 -6.01
N SER A 41 18.12 38.63 -6.44
CA SER A 41 18.65 38.87 -7.79
C SER A 41 18.50 37.68 -8.74
N ASP A 42 17.67 36.70 -8.39
CA ASP A 42 17.48 35.51 -9.22
C ASP A 42 17.05 35.90 -10.65
N PRO A 43 17.72 35.39 -11.69
CA PRO A 43 17.52 35.85 -13.07
C PRO A 43 16.15 35.49 -13.66
N LYS A 44 15.41 34.58 -13.02
CA LYS A 44 14.07 34.14 -13.49
C LYS A 44 12.95 34.67 -12.60
N THR A 45 13.17 34.66 -11.29
CA THR A 45 12.17 34.94 -10.27
C THR A 45 12.76 35.82 -9.17
N PRO A 46 13.12 37.08 -9.50
CA PRO A 46 13.66 37.99 -8.51
C PRO A 46 12.62 38.28 -7.43
N ILE A 47 13.06 38.28 -6.18
CA ILE A 47 12.19 38.49 -5.03
C ILE A 47 12.23 39.96 -4.64
N VAL A 48 11.04 40.56 -4.46
CA VAL A 48 10.89 42.01 -4.22
C VAL A 48 10.62 42.38 -2.75
N SER A 49 10.37 41.38 -1.89
CA SER A 49 10.18 41.59 -0.46
C SER A 49 10.65 40.37 0.35
N SER A 50 11.04 40.61 1.61
CA SER A 50 11.24 39.51 2.56
C SER A 50 9.94 39.12 3.27
N ARG A 51 8.92 40.00 3.28
CA ARG A 51 7.66 39.77 3.98
C ARG A 51 6.73 38.93 3.10
N ILE A 52 6.34 37.76 3.58
CA ILE A 52 5.56 36.81 2.80
C ILE A 52 4.19 37.41 2.44
N ALA A 53 3.57 38.13 3.36
CA ALA A 53 2.27 38.75 3.13
C ALA A 53 2.29 39.76 1.98
N GLU A 54 3.37 40.52 1.81
CA GLU A 54 3.52 41.46 0.69
C GLU A 54 3.61 40.72 -0.65
N ILE A 55 4.37 39.62 -0.71
CA ILE A 55 4.49 38.81 -1.93
C ILE A 55 3.12 38.23 -2.33
N VAL A 56 2.38 37.68 -1.36
CA VAL A 56 1.06 37.09 -1.60
C VAL A 56 0.05 38.14 -2.06
N ALA A 57 0.05 39.32 -1.44
CA ALA A 57 -0.86 40.42 -1.78
C ALA A 57 -0.63 40.97 -3.20
N LEU A 58 0.56 40.81 -3.77
CA LEU A 58 0.83 41.17 -5.18
C LEU A 58 0.17 40.22 -6.18
N GLN A 59 -0.27 39.03 -5.74
CA GLN A 59 -0.73 37.94 -6.61
C GLN A 59 -2.18 37.51 -6.31
N SER A 60 -2.79 38.05 -5.26
CA SER A 60 -4.09 37.64 -4.76
C SER A 60 -4.83 38.79 -4.10
N GLU A 61 -6.15 38.85 -4.31
CA GLU A 61 -7.05 39.79 -3.63
C GLU A 61 -7.59 39.24 -2.29
N ILE A 62 -7.27 37.98 -1.95
CA ILE A 62 -7.70 37.36 -0.69
C ILE A 62 -6.97 38.03 0.49
N PRO A 63 -7.67 38.42 1.57
CA PRO A 63 -7.04 39.00 2.77
C PRO A 63 -5.92 38.13 3.32
N VAL A 64 -4.80 38.76 3.68
CA VAL A 64 -3.64 38.10 4.28
C VAL A 64 -3.50 38.55 5.73
N TYR A 65 -3.41 37.58 6.63
CA TYR A 65 -3.19 37.76 8.06
C TYR A 65 -1.86 37.15 8.45
N GLU A 66 -1.21 37.70 9.47
CA GLU A 66 0.06 37.21 9.99
C GLU A 66 -0.12 36.75 11.44
N VAL A 67 0.39 35.57 11.75
CA VAL A 67 0.43 35.01 13.11
C VAL A 67 1.88 34.81 13.48
N PHE A 68 2.30 35.49 14.54
CA PHE A 68 3.70 35.51 14.95
C PHE A 68 4.04 34.37 15.90
N LEU A 69 5.34 34.13 16.06
CA LEU A 69 5.89 32.98 16.76
C LEU A 69 5.33 32.79 18.18
N GLN A 70 5.04 33.89 18.88
CA GLN A 70 4.51 33.85 20.24
C GLN A 70 3.11 33.22 20.31
N ASP A 71 2.25 33.50 19.33
CA ASP A 71 0.88 32.97 19.28
C ASP A 71 0.88 31.48 18.92
N VAL A 72 1.82 31.05 18.07
CA VAL A 72 2.05 29.63 17.77
C VAL A 72 2.48 28.88 19.03
N ARG A 73 3.52 29.34 19.71
CA ARG A 73 4.11 28.64 20.86
C ARG A 73 3.23 28.64 22.11
N ARG A 74 2.32 29.61 22.23
CA ARG A 74 1.30 29.64 23.31
C ARG A 74 0.10 28.76 23.03
N GLY A 75 0.02 28.12 21.86
CA GLY A 75 -1.13 27.32 21.43
C GLY A 75 -2.34 28.15 21.02
N GLY A 76 -2.17 29.44 20.72
CA GLY A 76 -3.25 30.34 20.30
C GLY A 76 -3.67 30.16 18.84
N LEU A 77 -2.84 29.50 18.02
CA LEU A 77 -3.06 29.38 16.57
C LEU A 77 -4.40 28.72 16.21
N SER A 78 -4.79 27.64 16.88
CA SER A 78 -6.04 26.92 16.59
C SER A 78 -7.28 27.82 16.77
N ALA A 79 -7.30 28.60 17.86
CA ALA A 79 -8.37 29.58 18.12
C ALA A 79 -8.36 30.75 17.13
N LEU A 80 -7.18 31.23 16.74
CA LEU A 80 -7.03 32.28 15.73
C LEU A 80 -7.54 31.81 14.36
N LEU A 81 -7.22 30.58 13.94
CA LEU A 81 -7.73 30.01 12.70
C LEU A 81 -9.27 29.91 12.72
N THR A 82 -9.86 29.52 13.85
CA THR A 82 -11.32 29.52 14.00
C THR A 82 -11.92 30.92 13.87
N ALA A 83 -11.28 31.94 14.47
CA ALA A 83 -11.73 33.33 14.36
C ALA A 83 -11.66 33.84 12.92
N TYR A 84 -10.53 33.64 12.22
CA TYR A 84 -10.39 34.04 10.82
C TYR A 84 -11.37 33.33 9.89
N ALA A 85 -11.66 32.04 10.13
CA ALA A 85 -12.64 31.29 9.34
C ALA A 85 -14.07 31.84 9.48
N ALA A 86 -14.38 32.49 10.61
CA ALA A 86 -15.66 33.14 10.84
C ALA A 86 -15.77 34.50 10.13
N GLU A 87 -14.65 35.21 9.93
CA GLU A 87 -14.60 36.48 9.20
C GLU A 87 -14.76 36.30 7.69
N GLY A 88 -14.25 35.20 7.11
CA GLY A 88 -14.39 34.93 5.68
C GLY A 88 -13.27 34.09 5.08
N GLU A 89 -12.98 34.34 3.80
CA GLU A 89 -11.81 33.76 3.15
C GLU A 89 -10.54 34.49 3.58
N GLY A 90 -9.47 33.76 3.89
CA GLY A 90 -8.23 34.35 4.37
C GLY A 90 -7.00 33.47 4.14
N ILE A 91 -5.86 34.12 3.96
CA ILE A 91 -4.54 33.49 3.90
C ILE A 91 -3.80 33.86 5.18
N ILE A 92 -3.32 32.87 5.93
CA ILE A 92 -2.66 33.07 7.21
C ILE A 92 -1.19 32.70 7.04
N VAL A 93 -0.29 33.68 7.10
CA VAL A 93 1.15 33.47 7.16
C VAL A 93 1.54 33.23 8.60
N VAL A 94 2.22 32.12 8.87
CA VAL A 94 2.58 31.72 10.24
C VAL A 94 4.09 31.63 10.39
N ASP A 95 4.62 32.26 11.42
CA ASP A 95 6.03 32.20 11.79
C ASP A 95 6.46 30.79 12.23
N ALA A 96 7.67 30.41 11.87
CA ALA A 96 8.33 29.20 12.32
C ALA A 96 9.85 29.35 12.21
N VAL A 97 10.57 29.08 13.29
CA VAL A 97 12.04 29.17 13.33
C VAL A 97 12.71 27.83 13.66
N GLU A 98 11.97 26.88 14.23
CA GLU A 98 12.42 25.51 14.51
C GLU A 98 11.34 24.48 14.09
N GLU A 99 11.73 23.21 13.94
CA GLU A 99 10.83 22.13 13.50
C GLU A 99 9.60 21.97 14.42
N ARG A 100 9.78 22.23 15.73
CA ARG A 100 8.69 22.21 16.71
C ARG A 100 7.59 23.22 16.38
N ASP A 101 7.94 24.40 15.85
CA ASP A 101 6.93 25.40 15.47
C ASP A 101 6.06 24.87 14.32
N LEU A 102 6.68 24.19 13.34
CA LEU A 102 5.97 23.56 12.22
C LEU A 102 5.04 22.43 12.71
N THR A 103 5.47 21.65 13.71
CA THR A 103 4.61 20.64 14.35
C THR A 103 3.37 21.27 15.00
N LEU A 104 3.54 22.38 15.72
CA LEU A 104 2.42 23.12 16.33
C LEU A 104 1.47 23.68 15.27
N ILE A 105 2.00 24.17 14.15
CA ILE A 105 1.19 24.65 13.02
C ILE A 105 0.37 23.52 12.41
N ALA A 106 1.01 22.37 12.14
CA ALA A 106 0.33 21.20 11.61
C ALA A 106 -0.80 20.73 12.56
N GLN A 107 -0.52 20.61 13.86
CA GLN A 107 -1.52 20.24 14.87
C GLN A 107 -2.72 21.19 14.88
N ALA A 108 -2.47 22.51 14.97
CA ALA A 108 -3.54 23.50 15.00
C ALA A 108 -4.42 23.48 13.74
N ALA A 109 -3.84 23.16 12.58
CA ALA A 109 -4.59 22.98 11.33
C ALA A 109 -5.45 21.70 11.34
N CYS A 110 -4.98 20.62 11.96
CA CYS A 110 -5.70 19.36 12.10
C CYS A 110 -6.88 19.44 13.06
N GLU A 111 -6.77 20.30 14.08
CA GLU A 111 -7.84 20.54 15.05
C GLU A 111 -9.04 21.30 14.45
N GLN A 112 -8.89 21.91 13.26
CA GLN A 112 -9.97 22.66 12.63
C GLN A 112 -11.05 21.71 12.07
N PRO A 113 -12.35 22.00 12.29
CA PRO A 113 -13.45 21.19 11.73
C PRO A 113 -13.39 21.01 10.22
N SER A 114 -12.91 22.05 9.52
CA SER A 114 -12.49 21.96 8.13
C SER A 114 -11.03 22.35 8.06
N MET A 115 -10.15 21.37 7.87
CA MET A 115 -8.73 21.60 7.67
C MET A 115 -8.48 22.70 6.60
N PRO A 116 -7.67 23.74 6.91
CA PRO A 116 -7.31 24.76 5.94
C PRO A 116 -6.47 24.17 4.81
N LEU A 117 -6.38 24.87 3.68
CA LEU A 117 -5.41 24.52 2.65
C LEU A 117 -3.99 24.79 3.18
N LEU A 118 -3.19 23.75 3.29
CA LEU A 118 -1.80 23.88 3.74
C LEU A 118 -0.90 24.27 2.57
N VAL A 119 -0.06 25.28 2.78
CA VAL A 119 0.87 25.81 1.79
C VAL A 119 2.22 25.96 2.48
N GLY A 120 3.25 25.33 1.93
CA GLY A 120 4.57 25.34 2.53
C GLY A 120 5.55 24.52 1.74
N ALA A 121 6.78 24.45 2.24
CA ALA A 121 7.83 23.61 1.67
C ALA A 121 7.95 22.29 2.46
N ALA A 122 9.09 21.62 2.33
CA ALA A 122 9.34 20.32 2.98
C ALA A 122 9.18 20.36 4.51
N GLY A 123 9.47 21.49 5.17
CA GLY A 123 9.33 21.63 6.62
C GLY A 123 7.89 21.36 7.10
N LEU A 124 6.90 22.06 6.53
CA LEU A 124 5.49 21.84 6.89
C LEU A 124 5.02 20.43 6.51
N ALA A 125 5.45 19.92 5.35
CA ALA A 125 5.08 18.57 4.90
C ALA A 125 5.57 17.49 5.89
N ASN A 126 6.80 17.60 6.38
CA ASN A 126 7.38 16.67 7.35
C ASN A 126 6.73 16.77 8.74
N ALA A 127 6.15 17.92 9.07
CA ALA A 127 5.49 18.15 10.35
C ALA A 127 4.05 17.61 10.42
N LEU A 128 3.46 17.23 9.28
CA LEU A 128 2.10 16.74 9.23
C LEU A 128 2.01 15.30 9.77
N PRO A 129 1.02 15.01 10.63
CA PRO A 129 0.73 13.65 11.08
C PRO A 129 0.61 12.67 9.91
N VAL A 130 1.29 11.53 10.01
CA VAL A 130 1.32 10.50 8.96
C VAL A 130 -0.09 9.96 8.69
N GLU A 131 -0.93 9.94 9.71
CA GLU A 131 -2.33 9.48 9.68
C GLU A 131 -3.23 10.33 8.75
N LEU A 132 -2.81 11.54 8.36
CA LEU A 132 -3.55 12.37 7.40
C LEU A 132 -3.48 11.86 5.97
N PHE A 133 -2.42 11.11 5.62
CA PHE A 133 -2.16 10.68 4.25
C PHE A 133 -2.01 9.17 4.12
N MET A 134 -1.72 8.48 5.23
CA MET A 134 -1.76 7.03 5.28
C MET A 134 -3.18 6.59 5.65
N GLN A 135 -3.84 5.87 4.74
CA GLN A 135 -5.07 5.16 5.09
C GLN A 135 -4.77 4.12 6.17
N ASP A 136 -5.75 3.86 7.05
CA ASP A 136 -5.69 2.73 7.98
C ASP A 136 -5.20 1.48 7.24
N ARG A 137 -4.18 0.82 7.79
CA ARG A 137 -3.63 -0.42 7.21
C ARG A 137 -4.74 -1.47 7.14
N GLN A 138 -5.36 -1.61 5.97
CA GLN A 138 -6.39 -2.61 5.75
C GLN A 138 -5.73 -3.99 5.76
N ARG A 139 -6.23 -4.87 6.65
CA ARG A 139 -5.90 -6.30 6.60
C ARG A 139 -6.53 -6.91 5.36
N LEU A 140 -5.75 -6.96 4.29
CA LEU A 140 -6.16 -7.62 3.06
C LEU A 140 -5.90 -9.12 3.17
N PRO A 141 -6.79 -9.96 2.63
CA PRO A 141 -6.65 -11.41 2.73
C PRO A 141 -5.50 -11.93 1.85
N VAL A 142 -4.88 -13.00 2.31
CA VAL A 142 -3.90 -13.78 1.54
C VAL A 142 -4.60 -14.73 0.56
N LEU A 143 -4.11 -14.78 -0.68
CA LEU A 143 -4.45 -15.80 -1.66
C LEU A 143 -3.41 -16.92 -1.61
N VAL A 144 -3.87 -18.15 -1.47
CA VAL A 144 -3.03 -19.35 -1.45
C VAL A 144 -3.30 -20.16 -2.71
N VAL A 145 -2.26 -20.50 -3.47
CA VAL A 145 -2.35 -21.37 -4.65
C VAL A 145 -1.68 -22.70 -4.33
N ALA A 146 -2.50 -23.70 -4.00
CA ALA A 146 -2.08 -25.03 -3.59
C ALA A 146 -2.28 -26.05 -4.72
N GLY A 147 -1.31 -26.10 -5.64
CA GLY A 147 -1.29 -27.08 -6.73
C GLY A 147 -0.52 -28.37 -6.43
N SER A 148 0.19 -28.45 -5.30
CA SER A 148 0.95 -29.66 -4.92
C SER A 148 0.06 -30.77 -4.38
N MET A 149 0.21 -31.99 -4.91
CA MET A 149 -0.46 -33.20 -4.40
C MET A 149 0.30 -33.89 -3.25
N SER A 150 1.21 -33.18 -2.56
CA SER A 150 1.97 -33.75 -1.45
C SER A 150 1.05 -34.05 -0.25
N GLU A 151 1.49 -34.92 0.65
CA GLU A 151 0.77 -35.13 1.91
C GLU A 151 0.89 -33.92 2.84
N ALA A 152 2.06 -33.28 2.87
CA ALA A 152 2.30 -32.09 3.68
C ALA A 152 1.35 -30.94 3.31
N THR A 153 1.20 -30.64 2.01
CA THR A 153 0.28 -29.58 1.53
C THR A 153 -1.17 -29.89 1.91
N ARG A 154 -1.60 -31.16 1.82
CA ARG A 154 -2.95 -31.56 2.23
C ARG A 154 -3.18 -31.35 3.73
N ARG A 155 -2.28 -31.85 4.59
CA ARG A 155 -2.36 -31.65 6.04
C ARG A 155 -2.36 -30.17 6.44
N GLN A 156 -1.57 -29.35 5.74
CA GLN A 156 -1.50 -27.91 5.97
C GLN A 156 -2.80 -27.19 5.60
N VAL A 157 -3.41 -27.53 4.46
CA VAL A 157 -4.72 -26.97 4.06
C VAL A 157 -5.80 -27.42 5.03
N ASP A 158 -5.86 -28.71 5.37
CA ASP A 158 -6.85 -29.24 6.32
C ASP A 158 -6.69 -28.61 7.71
N ASN A 159 -5.46 -28.37 8.17
CA ASN A 159 -5.20 -27.68 9.42
C ASN A 159 -5.76 -26.25 9.41
N ALA A 160 -5.54 -25.49 8.33
CA ALA A 160 -6.04 -24.12 8.21
C ALA A 160 -7.57 -24.05 8.14
N LEU A 161 -8.20 -25.00 7.42
CA LEU A 161 -9.66 -25.13 7.38
C LEU A 161 -10.24 -25.46 8.76
N CYS A 162 -9.68 -26.47 9.45
CA CYS A 162 -10.13 -26.88 10.78
C CYS A 162 -10.02 -25.75 11.83
N ARG A 163 -9.08 -24.84 11.64
CA ARG A 163 -8.89 -23.66 12.49
C ARG A 163 -9.73 -22.45 12.07
N GLY A 164 -10.51 -22.56 11.00
CA GLY A 164 -11.30 -21.45 10.44
C GLY A 164 -10.44 -20.29 9.95
N ARG A 165 -9.19 -20.56 9.54
CA ARG A 165 -8.23 -19.53 9.12
C ARG A 165 -8.34 -19.16 7.65
N ALA A 166 -8.93 -20.01 6.82
CA ALA A 166 -9.12 -19.76 5.41
C ALA A 166 -10.32 -20.54 4.87
N GLU A 167 -10.80 -20.13 3.71
CA GLU A 167 -11.81 -20.81 2.91
C GLU A 167 -11.14 -21.47 1.70
N VAL A 168 -11.71 -22.56 1.20
CA VAL A 168 -11.18 -23.28 0.03
C VAL A 168 -12.11 -23.11 -1.16
N VAL A 169 -11.50 -22.82 -2.32
CA VAL A 169 -12.10 -22.99 -3.64
C VAL A 169 -11.41 -24.19 -4.30
N ASP A 170 -12.17 -25.27 -4.47
CA ASP A 170 -11.68 -26.47 -5.13
C ASP A 170 -11.67 -26.29 -6.65
N ILE A 171 -10.59 -26.74 -7.29
CA ILE A 171 -10.40 -26.67 -8.73
C ILE A 171 -10.54 -28.08 -9.30
N ASP A 172 -11.45 -28.24 -10.25
CA ASP A 172 -11.60 -29.52 -10.96
C ASP A 172 -10.52 -29.65 -12.04
N ALA A 173 -9.47 -30.42 -11.73
CA ALA A 173 -8.36 -30.68 -12.65
C ALA A 173 -8.83 -31.27 -14.00
N ALA A 174 -9.90 -32.05 -14.04
CA ALA A 174 -10.42 -32.62 -15.27
C ALA A 174 -11.06 -31.55 -16.17
N ARG A 175 -11.79 -30.61 -15.57
CA ARG A 175 -12.38 -29.47 -16.30
C ARG A 175 -11.32 -28.51 -16.79
N MET A 176 -10.33 -28.19 -15.95
CA MET A 176 -9.21 -27.28 -16.27
C MET A 176 -8.38 -27.68 -17.49
N VAL A 177 -8.38 -28.96 -17.86
CA VAL A 177 -7.60 -29.47 -19.01
C VAL A 177 -8.47 -29.88 -20.20
N SER A 178 -9.79 -29.78 -20.05
CA SER A 178 -10.79 -30.06 -21.09
C SER A 178 -11.22 -28.80 -21.84
N ASP A 179 -12.16 -28.95 -22.78
CA ASP A 179 -12.79 -27.83 -23.49
C ASP A 179 -13.63 -26.92 -22.57
N SER A 180 -13.94 -27.37 -21.35
CA SER A 180 -14.63 -26.56 -20.33
C SER A 180 -13.70 -25.71 -19.46
N ALA A 181 -12.40 -25.65 -19.79
CA ALA A 181 -11.40 -24.95 -18.97
C ALA A 181 -11.74 -23.47 -18.73
N GLU A 182 -12.23 -22.75 -19.75
CA GLU A 182 -12.59 -21.33 -19.58
C GLU A 182 -13.75 -21.12 -18.59
N GLN A 183 -14.73 -22.03 -18.60
CA GLN A 183 -15.85 -22.00 -17.67
C GLN A 183 -15.39 -22.30 -16.24
N GLU A 184 -14.50 -23.27 -16.08
CA GLU A 184 -13.93 -23.60 -14.77
C GLU A 184 -13.08 -22.44 -14.23
N ILE A 185 -12.23 -21.83 -15.07
CA ILE A 185 -11.44 -20.64 -14.71
C ILE A 185 -12.36 -19.51 -14.24
N ALA A 186 -13.39 -19.17 -15.03
CA ALA A 186 -14.32 -18.10 -14.67
C ALA A 186 -15.04 -18.38 -13.33
N SER A 187 -15.51 -19.62 -13.13
CA SER A 187 -16.16 -20.06 -11.90
C SER A 187 -15.24 -19.97 -10.67
N VAL A 188 -13.98 -20.39 -10.80
CA VAL A 188 -13.00 -20.34 -9.71
C VAL A 188 -12.64 -18.89 -9.37
N VAL A 189 -12.45 -18.04 -10.38
CA VAL A 189 -12.16 -16.61 -10.20
C VAL A 189 -13.32 -15.91 -9.48
N GLU A 190 -14.56 -16.13 -9.91
CA GLU A 190 -15.75 -15.55 -9.27
C GLU A 190 -15.86 -15.93 -7.79
N GLN A 191 -15.72 -17.23 -7.48
CA GLN A 191 -15.78 -17.73 -6.11
C GLN A 191 -14.66 -17.15 -5.24
N ALA A 192 -13.43 -17.11 -5.75
CA ALA A 192 -12.29 -16.58 -5.02
C ALA A 192 -12.46 -15.07 -4.74
N CYS A 193 -12.85 -14.28 -5.74
CA CYS A 193 -13.12 -12.85 -5.57
C CYS A 193 -14.24 -12.58 -4.57
N ALA A 194 -15.29 -13.41 -4.54
CA ALA A 194 -16.37 -13.30 -3.56
C ALA A 194 -15.89 -13.53 -2.12
N LEU A 195 -14.95 -14.45 -1.90
CA LEU A 195 -14.35 -14.70 -0.58
C LEU A 195 -13.37 -13.61 -0.16
N LEU A 196 -12.50 -13.18 -1.09
CA LEU A 196 -11.50 -12.14 -0.84
C LEU A 196 -12.15 -10.77 -0.55
N SER A 197 -13.24 -10.44 -1.24
CA SER A 197 -14.01 -9.20 -0.96
C SER A 197 -14.67 -9.18 0.42
N GLN A 198 -14.82 -10.35 1.06
CA GLN A 198 -15.29 -10.49 2.44
C GLN A 198 -14.11 -10.57 3.43
N HIS A 199 -12.90 -10.20 3.01
CA HIS A 199 -11.67 -10.25 3.80
C HIS A 199 -11.32 -11.65 4.32
N ARG A 200 -11.69 -12.72 3.60
CA ARG A 200 -11.36 -14.09 3.97
C ARG A 200 -10.16 -14.61 3.19
N HIS A 201 -9.16 -15.15 3.89
CA HIS A 201 -8.07 -15.89 3.26
C HIS A 201 -8.64 -17.00 2.38
N THR A 202 -8.14 -17.11 1.16
CA THR A 202 -8.72 -18.02 0.16
C THR A 202 -7.64 -18.96 -0.37
N ILE A 203 -7.93 -20.25 -0.36
CA ILE A 203 -7.05 -21.32 -0.84
C ILE A 203 -7.63 -21.93 -2.10
N LEU A 204 -6.91 -21.79 -3.21
CA LEU A 204 -7.15 -22.53 -4.44
C LEU A 204 -6.50 -23.91 -4.33
N ARG A 205 -7.28 -24.98 -4.46
CA ARG A 205 -6.80 -26.35 -4.25
C ARG A 205 -7.14 -27.26 -5.42
N THR A 206 -6.14 -27.94 -5.99
CA THR A 206 -6.34 -28.91 -7.09
C THR A 206 -6.55 -30.35 -6.63
N SER A 207 -6.20 -30.69 -5.38
CA SER A 207 -6.34 -32.05 -4.84
C SER A 207 -6.85 -32.04 -3.42
N ARG A 208 -7.93 -32.78 -3.18
CA ARG A 208 -8.61 -32.93 -1.90
C ARG A 208 -8.14 -34.16 -1.14
N ARG A 209 -7.82 -35.25 -1.85
CA ARG A 209 -7.55 -36.56 -1.25
C ARG A 209 -6.36 -37.26 -1.89
N ALA A 210 -5.88 -38.33 -1.24
CA ALA A 210 -4.76 -39.11 -1.75
C ALA A 210 -5.10 -39.79 -3.08
N GLU A 211 -6.36 -40.21 -3.21
CA GLU A 211 -6.90 -40.97 -4.34
C GLU A 211 -6.98 -40.12 -5.61
N ASP A 212 -6.97 -38.79 -5.51
CA ASP A 212 -6.93 -37.89 -6.68
C ASP A 212 -5.68 -38.14 -7.53
N ARG A 213 -4.62 -38.75 -6.98
CA ARG A 213 -3.46 -39.18 -7.77
C ARG A 213 -3.82 -40.22 -8.83
N GLN A 214 -4.82 -41.06 -8.57
CA GLN A 214 -5.32 -42.04 -9.53
C GLN A 214 -6.09 -41.36 -10.68
N LEU A 215 -6.72 -40.21 -10.40
CA LEU A 215 -7.37 -39.38 -11.42
C LEU A 215 -6.35 -38.87 -12.45
N ILE A 216 -5.12 -38.54 -12.03
CA ILE A 216 -4.06 -38.04 -12.92
C ILE A 216 -3.76 -39.04 -14.04
N ASP A 217 -3.69 -40.33 -13.73
CA ASP A 217 -3.41 -41.36 -14.75
C ASP A 217 -4.56 -41.49 -15.75
N ALA A 218 -5.80 -41.49 -15.26
CA ALA A 218 -6.98 -41.48 -16.12
C ALA A 218 -7.06 -40.22 -17.00
N LEU A 219 -6.65 -39.06 -16.49
CA LEU A 219 -6.58 -37.82 -17.26
C LEU A 219 -5.48 -37.86 -18.33
N CYS A 220 -4.31 -38.40 -17.99
CA CYS A 220 -3.21 -38.60 -18.95
C CYS A 220 -3.67 -39.48 -20.13
N GLU A 221 -4.33 -40.61 -19.84
CA GLU A 221 -4.88 -41.49 -20.87
C GLU A 221 -5.97 -40.80 -21.70
N LYS A 222 -6.95 -40.15 -21.04
CA LYS A 222 -8.08 -39.50 -21.70
C LYS A 222 -7.65 -38.38 -22.66
N PHE A 223 -6.67 -37.58 -22.27
CA PHE A 223 -6.20 -36.43 -23.04
C PHE A 223 -4.95 -36.72 -23.88
N ALA A 224 -4.47 -37.98 -23.87
CA ALA A 224 -3.25 -38.40 -24.56
C ALA A 224 -2.03 -37.52 -24.22
N MET A 225 -1.84 -37.23 -22.92
CA MET A 225 -0.77 -36.38 -22.40
C MET A 225 0.12 -37.17 -21.43
N SER A 226 1.40 -36.83 -21.37
CA SER A 226 2.27 -37.30 -20.29
C SER A 226 1.91 -36.60 -18.97
N ARG A 227 2.29 -37.20 -17.84
CA ARG A 227 2.14 -36.57 -16.52
C ARG A 227 2.79 -35.19 -16.44
N GLN A 228 3.94 -35.01 -17.11
CA GLN A 228 4.63 -33.73 -17.17
C GLN A 228 3.80 -32.70 -17.94
N GLN A 229 3.33 -33.03 -19.14
CA GLN A 229 2.52 -32.13 -19.96
C GLN A 229 1.21 -31.74 -19.24
N LEU A 230 0.61 -32.69 -18.53
CA LEU A 230 -0.60 -32.43 -17.74
C LEU A 230 -0.30 -31.47 -16.57
N GLY A 231 0.79 -31.69 -15.85
CA GLY A 231 1.24 -30.82 -14.77
C GLY A 231 1.55 -29.39 -15.23
N GLU A 232 2.29 -29.25 -16.34
CA GLU A 232 2.59 -27.97 -16.97
C GLU A 232 1.32 -27.24 -17.42
N ARG A 233 0.36 -27.96 -18.01
CA ARG A 233 -0.91 -27.37 -18.44
C ARG A 233 -1.73 -26.89 -17.23
N LEU A 234 -1.79 -27.67 -16.16
CA LEU A 234 -2.49 -27.28 -14.94
C LEU A 234 -1.82 -26.08 -14.26
N SER A 235 -0.49 -26.06 -14.15
CA SER A 235 0.24 -24.95 -13.53
C SER A 235 0.08 -23.65 -14.32
N GLN A 236 0.17 -23.70 -15.66
CA GLN A 236 -0.09 -22.55 -16.52
C GLN A 236 -1.51 -22.00 -16.33
N ARG A 237 -2.52 -22.88 -16.26
CA ARG A 237 -3.90 -22.47 -16.02
C ARG A 237 -4.10 -21.88 -14.62
N LEU A 238 -3.42 -22.38 -13.60
CA LEU A 238 -3.40 -21.77 -12.27
C LEU A 238 -2.74 -20.39 -12.27
N GLY A 239 -1.70 -20.19 -13.09
CA GLY A 239 -1.13 -18.87 -13.34
C GLY A 239 -2.17 -17.88 -13.87
N VAL A 240 -2.91 -18.28 -14.91
CA VAL A 240 -4.01 -17.46 -15.48
C VAL A 240 -5.11 -17.18 -14.45
N VAL A 241 -5.55 -18.19 -13.69
CA VAL A 241 -6.54 -17.99 -12.61
C VAL A 241 -6.04 -16.97 -11.59
N THR A 242 -4.77 -17.06 -11.20
CA THR A 242 -4.17 -16.17 -10.20
C THR A 242 -4.11 -14.73 -10.69
N LEU A 243 -3.67 -14.51 -11.93
CA LEU A 243 -3.67 -13.19 -12.57
C LEU A 243 -5.09 -12.59 -12.60
N ASN A 244 -6.07 -13.35 -13.10
CA ASN A 244 -7.46 -12.89 -13.20
C ASN A 244 -8.08 -12.53 -11.84
N ILE A 245 -7.69 -13.22 -10.76
CA ILE A 245 -8.13 -12.88 -9.40
C ILE A 245 -7.48 -11.57 -8.93
N ILE A 246 -6.18 -11.41 -9.13
CA ILE A 246 -5.43 -10.21 -8.72
C ILE A 246 -5.93 -8.95 -9.43
N GLU A 247 -6.35 -9.08 -10.70
CA GLU A 247 -6.96 -7.97 -11.46
C GLU A 247 -8.33 -7.53 -10.90
N GLN A 248 -9.03 -8.41 -10.18
CA GLN A 248 -10.41 -8.19 -9.73
C GLN A 248 -10.56 -8.02 -8.22
N ALA A 249 -9.60 -8.50 -7.43
CA ALA A 249 -9.66 -8.49 -5.97
C ALA A 249 -8.33 -8.03 -5.36
N ARG A 250 -8.42 -7.29 -4.26
CA ARG A 250 -7.25 -6.88 -3.48
C ARG A 250 -6.85 -7.97 -2.51
N ILE A 251 -5.56 -8.29 -2.51
CA ILE A 251 -4.97 -9.28 -1.60
C ILE A 251 -3.82 -8.63 -0.82
N GLY A 252 -3.55 -9.16 0.37
CA GLY A 252 -2.43 -8.74 1.22
C GLY A 252 -1.16 -9.57 0.95
N GLY A 253 -1.28 -10.69 0.25
CA GLY A 253 -0.13 -11.51 -0.07
C GLY A 253 -0.49 -12.75 -0.85
N LEU A 254 0.54 -13.40 -1.38
CA LEU A 254 0.41 -14.58 -2.21
C LEU A 254 1.23 -15.72 -1.61
N PHE A 255 0.61 -16.87 -1.36
CA PHE A 255 1.31 -18.07 -0.94
C PHE A 255 1.24 -19.14 -2.03
N LEU A 256 2.38 -19.55 -2.55
CA LEU A 256 2.48 -20.51 -3.66
C LEU A 256 3.10 -21.81 -3.14
N THR A 257 2.38 -22.92 -3.27
CA THR A 257 2.94 -24.24 -2.92
C THR A 257 2.99 -25.23 -4.07
N GLY A 258 4.21 -25.71 -4.33
CA GLY A 258 4.61 -26.44 -5.53
C GLY A 258 5.55 -25.60 -6.39
N GLY A 259 6.70 -26.15 -6.77
CA GLY A 259 7.70 -25.44 -7.57
C GLY A 259 7.14 -25.00 -8.93
N ASP A 260 6.48 -25.93 -9.64
CA ASP A 260 5.87 -25.64 -10.94
C ASP A 260 4.76 -24.59 -10.86
N ILE A 261 4.05 -24.53 -9.72
CA ILE A 261 3.01 -23.54 -9.46
C ILE A 261 3.63 -22.17 -9.25
N ALA A 262 4.66 -22.08 -8.41
CA ALA A 262 5.36 -20.83 -8.17
C ALA A 262 5.92 -20.24 -9.47
N THR A 263 6.55 -21.08 -10.30
CA THR A 263 7.10 -20.66 -11.60
C THR A 263 6.00 -20.23 -12.58
N ALA A 264 4.91 -21.00 -12.69
CA ALA A 264 3.84 -20.68 -13.63
C ALA A 264 3.07 -19.40 -13.25
N VAL A 265 2.84 -19.19 -11.96
CA VAL A 265 2.23 -17.96 -11.45
C VAL A 265 3.15 -16.77 -11.64
N ALA A 266 4.45 -16.91 -11.32
CA ALA A 266 5.44 -15.86 -11.58
C ALA A 266 5.46 -15.46 -13.07
N GLY A 267 5.48 -16.44 -13.97
CA GLY A 267 5.44 -16.19 -15.42
C GLY A 267 4.14 -15.52 -15.88
N ALA A 268 3.00 -15.91 -15.35
CA ALA A 268 1.71 -15.29 -15.67
C ALA A 268 1.62 -13.84 -15.20
N LEU A 269 2.26 -13.51 -14.07
CA LEU A 269 2.33 -12.15 -13.51
C LEU A 269 3.46 -11.30 -14.13
N GLY A 270 4.18 -11.82 -15.12
CA GLY A 270 5.28 -11.13 -15.79
C GLY A 270 6.55 -10.98 -14.96
N ALA A 271 6.69 -11.71 -13.85
CA ALA A 271 7.82 -11.55 -12.94
C ALA A 271 9.15 -11.94 -13.58
N GLU A 272 10.13 -11.05 -13.50
CA GLU A 272 11.49 -11.26 -14.02
C GLU A 272 12.44 -11.87 -12.99
N GLY A 273 12.04 -11.87 -11.71
CA GLY A 273 12.84 -12.41 -10.62
C GLY A 273 12.08 -12.48 -9.30
N TYR A 274 12.73 -13.05 -8.29
CA TYR A 274 12.20 -13.15 -6.93
C TYR A 274 13.23 -12.62 -5.94
N ARG A 275 12.90 -11.50 -5.29
CA ARG A 275 13.74 -10.85 -4.28
C ARG A 275 13.37 -11.39 -2.91
N ILE A 276 14.14 -12.35 -2.42
CA ILE A 276 13.96 -12.93 -1.09
C ILE A 276 14.38 -11.91 -0.03
N GLN A 277 13.51 -11.67 0.95
CA GLN A 277 13.73 -10.72 2.04
C GLN A 277 13.87 -11.42 3.39
N SER A 278 13.11 -12.49 3.59
CA SER A 278 13.03 -13.22 4.85
C SER A 278 12.62 -14.68 4.62
N GLU A 279 12.50 -15.44 5.70
CA GLU A 279 11.90 -16.76 5.70
C GLU A 279 10.79 -16.81 6.75
N VAL A 280 9.63 -17.38 6.39
CA VAL A 280 8.51 -17.64 7.32
C VAL A 280 8.86 -18.78 8.25
N ALA A 281 9.51 -19.80 7.70
CA ALA A 281 10.03 -20.99 8.37
C ALA A 281 11.20 -21.53 7.53
N PRO A 282 12.02 -22.46 8.06
CA PRO A 282 13.17 -22.99 7.32
C PRO A 282 12.78 -23.49 5.92
N CYS A 283 13.47 -22.98 4.90
CA CYS A 283 13.22 -23.27 3.48
C CYS A 283 11.86 -22.79 2.93
N ILE A 284 11.24 -21.79 3.57
CA ILE A 284 9.99 -21.15 3.13
C ILE A 284 10.23 -19.64 3.02
N PRO A 285 10.85 -19.20 1.90
CA PRO A 285 11.19 -17.79 1.72
C PRO A 285 9.94 -16.92 1.52
N CYS A 286 10.02 -15.70 2.04
CA CYS A 286 9.12 -14.60 1.75
C CYS A 286 9.90 -13.46 1.09
N GLY A 287 9.30 -12.83 0.09
CA GLY A 287 9.92 -11.77 -0.69
C GLY A 287 8.93 -11.10 -1.64
N THR A 288 9.45 -10.49 -2.70
CA THR A 288 8.64 -9.81 -3.73
C THR A 288 9.04 -10.28 -5.12
N PHE A 289 8.06 -10.37 -6.02
CA PHE A 289 8.33 -10.58 -7.44
C PHE A 289 8.76 -9.27 -8.10
N VAL A 290 9.84 -9.33 -8.87
CA VAL A 290 10.44 -8.14 -9.50
C VAL A 290 9.80 -7.89 -10.85
N ASN A 291 9.45 -6.63 -11.15
CA ASN A 291 8.87 -6.20 -12.42
C ASN A 291 7.60 -7.00 -12.77
N SER A 292 6.69 -7.12 -11.81
CA SER A 292 5.45 -7.88 -11.97
C SER A 292 4.21 -7.02 -11.69
N GLU A 293 3.04 -7.53 -12.04
CA GLU A 293 1.73 -6.94 -11.70
C GLU A 293 1.53 -6.73 -10.18
N ILE A 294 2.40 -7.30 -9.35
CA ILE A 294 2.34 -7.27 -7.87
C ILE A 294 3.68 -6.87 -7.22
N ASP A 295 4.46 -5.97 -7.82
CA ASP A 295 5.87 -5.66 -7.44
C ASP A 295 6.11 -5.39 -5.93
N ASP A 296 5.09 -4.90 -5.20
CA ASP A 296 5.16 -4.59 -3.76
C ASP A 296 4.47 -5.62 -2.85
N LEU A 297 3.88 -6.68 -3.40
CA LEU A 297 3.10 -7.66 -2.64
C LEU A 297 4.01 -8.77 -2.09
N PRO A 298 3.88 -9.14 -0.80
CA PRO A 298 4.63 -10.26 -0.24
C PRO A 298 4.19 -11.57 -0.90
N VAL A 299 5.17 -12.29 -1.45
CA VAL A 299 5.03 -13.61 -2.02
C VAL A 299 5.81 -14.60 -1.16
N ILE A 300 5.14 -15.65 -0.72
CA ILE A 300 5.73 -16.78 -0.02
C ILE A 300 5.73 -17.97 -0.98
N THR A 301 6.87 -18.66 -1.11
CA THR A 301 6.94 -19.89 -1.89
C THR A 301 7.34 -21.08 -1.03
N LYS A 302 6.70 -22.23 -1.26
CA LYS A 302 6.97 -23.46 -0.53
C LYS A 302 7.01 -24.67 -1.44
N ALA A 303 8.11 -25.41 -1.42
CA ALA A 303 8.16 -26.73 -2.05
C ALA A 303 7.12 -27.67 -1.41
N GLY A 304 6.46 -28.49 -2.22
CA GLY A 304 5.29 -29.28 -1.80
C GLY A 304 5.50 -30.13 -0.55
N GLY A 305 6.66 -30.77 -0.40
CA GLY A 305 6.97 -31.67 0.72
C GLY A 305 7.51 -31.01 1.99
N PHE A 306 7.62 -29.69 2.04
CA PHE A 306 8.25 -28.97 3.16
C PHE A 306 7.22 -28.39 4.13
N GLY A 307 7.70 -28.06 5.33
CA GLY A 307 6.93 -27.43 6.40
C GLY A 307 6.27 -28.43 7.37
N SER A 308 5.92 -27.91 8.55
CA SER A 308 5.04 -28.56 9.52
C SER A 308 3.58 -28.48 9.09
N ASP A 309 2.68 -29.13 9.84
CA ASP A 309 1.24 -29.01 9.61
C ASP A 309 0.70 -27.59 9.91
N SER A 310 1.42 -26.77 10.67
CA SER A 310 1.07 -25.37 10.97
C SER A 310 1.51 -24.37 9.90
N THR A 311 2.41 -24.76 9.01
CA THR A 311 3.12 -23.86 8.08
C THR A 311 2.21 -22.92 7.29
N LEU A 312 1.06 -23.39 6.82
CA LEU A 312 0.13 -22.51 6.10
C LEU A 312 -0.47 -21.45 7.03
N CYS A 313 -0.89 -21.84 8.24
CA CYS A 313 -1.37 -20.88 9.25
C CYS A 313 -0.27 -19.87 9.64
N ASP A 314 0.96 -20.35 9.81
CA ASP A 314 2.11 -19.52 10.17
C ASP A 314 2.39 -18.49 9.06
N ALA A 315 2.26 -18.88 7.80
CA ALA A 315 2.40 -17.99 6.65
C ALA A 315 1.26 -16.96 6.52
N LEU A 316 0.02 -17.35 6.80
CA LEU A 316 -1.10 -16.40 6.87
C LEU A 316 -0.86 -15.35 7.95
N TYR A 317 -0.44 -15.80 9.15
CA TYR A 317 -0.12 -14.93 10.27
C TYR A 317 1.07 -14.01 9.97
N TYR A 318 2.11 -14.53 9.32
CA TYR A 318 3.28 -13.75 8.91
C TYR A 318 2.89 -12.56 8.04
N ILE A 319 2.03 -12.76 7.05
CA ILE A 319 1.54 -11.67 6.18
C ILE A 319 0.63 -10.72 6.97
N GLU A 320 -0.26 -11.23 7.82
CA GLU A 320 -1.09 -10.37 8.68
C GLU A 320 -0.23 -9.42 9.54
N GLU A 321 0.87 -9.90 10.13
CA GLU A 321 1.77 -9.09 10.96
C GLU A 321 2.54 -8.04 10.16
N MET A 322 2.93 -8.31 8.91
CA MET A 322 3.60 -7.32 8.05
C MET A 322 2.79 -6.04 7.89
N TYR A 323 1.46 -6.15 7.95
CA TYR A 323 0.54 -5.02 7.89
C TYR A 323 0.07 -4.53 9.26
N CYS A 324 0.52 -5.12 10.37
CA CYS A 324 0.13 -4.73 11.73
C CYS A 324 1.20 -3.96 12.52
N GLY A 325 2.40 -3.73 11.96
CA GLY A 325 3.49 -3.10 12.71
C GLY A 325 3.17 -1.68 13.22
N ASP A 326 3.25 -1.55 14.55
CA ASP A 326 3.23 -0.31 15.36
C ASP A 326 4.24 0.76 14.91
#